data_AF-A0AAE0A9Q4-F1
#
_entry.id   AF-A0AAE0A9Q4-F1
#
_cell.length_a   1.000
_cell.length_b   1.000
_cell.length_c   1.000
_cell.angle_alpha   90.00
_cell.angle_beta   90.00
_cell.angle_gamma   90.00
#
_symmetry.space_group_name_H-M   'P 1'
#
loop_
_entity.id
_entity.type
_entity.pdbx_description
1 polymer ?
#
loop_
_entity_poly.entity_id
_entity_poly.type
_entity_poly.pdbx_seq_one_letter_code
_entity_poly.pdbx_strand_id
1 'polypeptide(L)'
;MVANHNHKDPQNSNHNKHSVLIVGNYCHDVLLQNGVVLAETLGGAASFISNVINALSISCHLVAKVGRDFEYETGHDPVVVPASRTTVFHAYFGSISDHDGHQDRVLKRVRACDPITPSDLPGDARFDYGMAVGVGGEILPETLEKMVEICDTVFVDIQSIIRVFDGVDGTVNLVPLKDSGFYHLLPRIGFLKASSEEALFMELEEVRKMCCVVVTHGKEGCELYLRDGEMMKISPFSANQVDPTGAGDSFLGGFVAGLVQGLAMPDAALLGNLFGSITVCQIGLPKFDSKVLQRVKDEVQRRQMQCVNCCERRDDDDLKFVKPAGHEQFHASLCAAKLISTCGIQDCRKDLPSSPALSGEQGFLSQYNGQPKLLHSPVYEEPIQTGHSKP
;
A
#
# COMPACT_ATOMS: atom_id res chain seq x y z
N MET A 1 16.47 -43.82 47.82
CA MET A 1 17.35 -42.81 47.20
C MET A 1 17.64 -43.28 45.78
N VAL A 2 17.32 -42.64 44.66
CA VAL A 2 16.43 -41.53 44.28
C VAL A 2 15.98 -41.92 42.86
N ALA A 3 14.69 -41.92 42.58
CA ALA A 3 14.17 -42.10 41.23
C ALA A 3 14.29 -40.76 40.50
N ASN A 4 15.09 -40.70 39.43
CA ASN A 4 15.17 -39.52 38.58
C ASN A 4 13.99 -39.50 37.63
N HIS A 5 12.96 -38.72 37.99
CA HIS A 5 11.96 -38.22 37.05
C HIS A 5 12.60 -37.13 36.20
N ASN A 6 12.80 -37.42 34.91
CA ASN A 6 13.01 -36.37 33.92
C ASN A 6 11.67 -35.61 33.75
N HIS A 7 11.56 -34.47 34.41
CA HIS A 7 10.61 -33.43 34.03
C HIS A 7 10.93 -33.01 32.60
N LYS A 8 10.07 -33.38 31.65
CA LYS A 8 9.94 -32.65 30.40
C LYS A 8 9.19 -31.36 30.73
N ASP A 9 9.91 -30.25 30.72
CA ASP A 9 9.30 -28.93 30.61
C ASP A 9 8.41 -28.90 29.36
N PRO A 10 7.16 -28.44 29.44
CA PRO A 10 6.35 -28.22 28.26
C PRO A 10 6.94 -27.04 27.50
N GLN A 11 7.59 -27.33 26.38
CA GLN A 11 7.97 -26.30 25.41
C GLN A 11 6.72 -25.51 25.03
N ASN A 12 6.76 -24.23 25.40
CA ASN A 12 6.21 -23.07 24.73
C ASN A 12 5.31 -23.42 23.54
N SER A 13 4.00 -23.20 23.71
CA SER A 13 3.03 -23.18 22.63
C SER A 13 3.49 -22.20 21.55
N ASN A 14 3.99 -22.73 20.43
CA ASN A 14 4.19 -21.98 19.20
C ASN A 14 2.84 -21.37 18.82
N HIS A 15 2.65 -20.08 19.07
CA HIS A 15 1.63 -19.32 18.37
C HIS A 15 1.93 -19.49 16.87
N ASN A 16 0.98 -20.09 16.13
CA ASN A 16 1.06 -20.22 14.67
C ASN A 16 1.39 -18.85 14.09
N LYS A 17 2.65 -18.64 13.70
CA LYS A 17 3.09 -17.39 13.09
C LYS A 17 2.70 -17.51 11.63
N HIS A 18 1.54 -16.95 11.28
CA HIS A 18 1.06 -16.89 9.91
C HIS A 18 2.17 -16.33 9.00
N SER A 19 2.33 -16.98 7.87
CA SER A 19 3.39 -16.73 6.89
C SER A 19 2.81 -16.02 5.68
N VAL A 20 3.35 -14.82 5.40
CA VAL A 20 2.89 -13.96 4.30
C VAL A 20 3.96 -13.87 3.24
N LEU A 21 3.59 -14.11 1.98
CA LEU A 21 4.41 -13.91 0.80
C LEU A 21 3.91 -12.67 0.03
N ILE A 22 4.76 -11.66 -0.13
CA ILE A 22 4.50 -10.49 -0.96
C ILE A 22 5.32 -10.62 -2.24
N VAL A 23 4.68 -10.58 -3.40
CA VAL A 23 5.34 -10.59 -4.70
C VAL A 23 4.91 -9.35 -5.44
N GLY A 24 5.88 -8.46 -5.73
CA GLY A 24 5.57 -7.21 -6.41
C GLY A 24 6.78 -6.31 -6.60
N ASN A 25 6.55 -5.03 -6.89
CA ASN A 25 7.60 -4.15 -7.35
C ASN A 25 8.10 -3.15 -6.29
N TYR A 26 9.39 -2.84 -6.37
CA TYR A 26 9.96 -1.58 -5.92
C TYR A 26 10.32 -0.75 -7.16
N CYS A 27 10.11 0.56 -7.09
CA CYS A 27 10.47 1.46 -8.19
C CYS A 27 10.92 2.82 -7.68
N HIS A 28 11.48 3.62 -8.59
CA HIS A 28 11.63 5.06 -8.38
C HIS A 28 10.34 5.74 -8.81
N ASP A 29 9.68 6.42 -7.88
CA ASP A 29 8.54 7.27 -8.18
C ASP A 29 8.99 8.72 -8.24
N VAL A 30 8.78 9.34 -9.39
CA VAL A 30 9.07 10.76 -9.63
C VAL A 30 7.74 11.50 -9.69
N LEU A 31 7.51 12.40 -8.76
CA LEU A 31 6.32 13.23 -8.72
C LEU A 31 6.60 14.54 -9.44
N LEU A 32 5.80 14.83 -10.47
CA LEU A 32 5.95 16.04 -11.28
C LEU A 32 4.69 16.90 -11.18
N GLN A 33 4.88 18.20 -11.03
CA GLN A 33 3.80 19.19 -11.12
C GLN A 33 4.26 20.34 -11.99
N ASN A 34 3.46 20.69 -13.00
CA ASN A 34 3.76 21.76 -13.95
C ASN A 34 5.17 21.64 -14.59
N GLY A 35 5.62 20.42 -14.86
CA GLY A 35 6.94 20.14 -15.44
C GLY A 35 8.12 20.19 -14.46
N VAL A 36 7.88 20.48 -13.18
CA VAL A 36 8.90 20.51 -12.13
C VAL A 36 8.83 19.22 -11.31
N VAL A 37 9.98 18.63 -11.00
CA VAL A 37 10.07 17.49 -10.08
C VAL A 37 9.84 17.99 -8.66
N LEU A 38 8.75 17.54 -8.04
CA LEU A 38 8.41 17.83 -6.65
C LEU A 38 9.16 16.91 -5.69
N ALA A 39 9.26 15.63 -6.03
CA ALA A 39 9.90 14.63 -5.20
C ALA A 39 10.33 13.40 -6.02
N GLU A 40 11.38 12.75 -5.55
CA GLU A 40 11.79 11.41 -5.98
C GLU A 40 11.77 10.51 -4.74
N THR A 41 10.96 9.46 -4.77
CA THR A 41 10.69 8.62 -3.60
C THR A 41 10.72 7.14 -3.94
N LEU A 42 10.88 6.30 -2.92
CA LEU A 42 10.65 4.86 -3.06
C LEU A 42 9.17 4.65 -3.36
N GLY A 43 8.90 4.02 -4.49
CA GLY A 43 7.57 3.63 -4.94
C GLY A 43 7.40 2.12 -5.05
N GLY A 44 6.28 1.75 -5.64
CA GLY A 44 5.93 0.37 -5.97
C GLY A 44 5.07 -0.27 -4.88
N ALA A 45 4.09 -1.07 -5.30
CA ALA A 45 3.04 -1.59 -4.44
C ALA A 45 3.60 -2.37 -3.24
N ALA A 46 4.67 -3.15 -3.47
CA ALA A 46 5.31 -3.94 -2.42
C ALA A 46 5.92 -3.06 -1.31
N SER A 47 6.37 -1.84 -1.62
CA SER A 47 6.93 -0.93 -0.62
C SER A 47 5.86 -0.46 0.38
N PHE A 48 4.71 0.00 -0.13
CA PHE A 48 3.58 0.46 0.69
C PHE A 48 2.99 -0.69 1.53
N ILE A 49 2.78 -1.85 0.93
CA ILE A 49 2.24 -3.03 1.62
C ILE A 49 3.18 -3.51 2.72
N SER A 50 4.47 -3.70 2.40
CA SER A 50 5.44 -4.17 3.40
C SER A 50 5.64 -3.17 4.53
N ASN A 51 5.53 -1.86 4.25
CA ASN A 51 5.57 -0.83 5.28
C ASN A 51 4.41 -0.97 6.29
N VAL A 52 3.19 -1.24 5.84
CA VAL A 52 2.04 -1.51 6.73
C VAL A 52 2.21 -2.81 7.51
N ILE A 53 2.61 -3.89 6.85
CA ILE A 53 2.81 -5.20 7.46
C ILE A 53 3.91 -5.14 8.54
N ASN A 54 5.03 -4.50 8.24
CA ASN A 54 6.13 -4.29 9.19
C ASN A 54 5.69 -3.38 10.34
N ALA A 55 4.92 -2.32 10.08
CA ALA A 55 4.38 -1.43 11.09
C ALA A 55 3.50 -2.15 12.10
N LEU A 56 2.74 -3.17 11.65
CA LEU A 56 1.93 -4.04 12.49
C LEU A 56 2.70 -5.23 13.09
N SER A 57 4.02 -5.28 12.92
CA SER A 57 4.90 -6.33 13.47
C SER A 57 4.57 -7.74 12.95
N ILE A 58 4.07 -7.82 11.72
CA ILE A 58 3.83 -9.09 11.01
C ILE A 58 5.08 -9.45 10.20
N SER A 59 5.46 -10.72 10.24
CA SER A 59 6.58 -11.24 9.44
C SER A 59 6.09 -11.56 8.04
N CYS A 60 6.85 -11.16 7.02
CA CYS A 60 6.58 -11.52 5.63
C CYS A 60 7.87 -11.90 4.90
N HIS A 61 7.73 -12.69 3.85
CA HIS A 61 8.73 -12.88 2.81
C HIS A 61 8.34 -11.97 1.64
N LEU A 62 9.27 -11.18 1.13
CA LEU A 62 9.02 -10.26 0.02
C LEU A 62 9.95 -10.58 -1.15
N VAL A 63 9.36 -10.71 -2.34
CA VAL A 63 10.07 -10.85 -3.60
C VAL A 63 9.77 -9.63 -4.46
N ALA A 64 10.82 -8.86 -4.73
CA ALA A 64 10.79 -7.73 -5.66
C ALA A 64 12.07 -7.73 -6.50
N LYS A 65 11.97 -7.25 -7.75
CA LYS A 65 13.12 -7.09 -8.64
C LYS A 65 13.45 -5.63 -8.85
N VAL A 66 14.74 -5.32 -8.80
CA VAL A 66 15.28 -3.99 -9.05
C VAL A 66 16.53 -4.08 -9.91
N GLY A 67 16.92 -2.96 -10.53
CA GLY A 67 18.18 -2.87 -11.24
C GLY A 67 19.32 -2.46 -10.31
N ARG A 68 20.53 -2.41 -10.87
CA ARG A 68 21.74 -1.97 -10.16
C ARG A 68 21.71 -0.52 -9.67
N ASP A 69 20.79 0.28 -10.21
CA ASP A 69 20.59 1.68 -9.87
C ASP A 69 19.50 1.89 -8.80
N PHE A 70 19.12 0.84 -8.06
CA PHE A 70 18.26 0.99 -6.88
C PHE A 70 18.98 1.74 -5.75
N GLU A 71 18.34 2.77 -5.18
CA GLU A 71 18.99 3.74 -4.29
C GLU A 71 18.45 3.73 -2.85
N TYR A 72 17.48 2.87 -2.53
CA TYR A 72 16.77 2.93 -1.26
C TYR A 72 17.17 1.78 -0.32
N GLU A 73 17.32 2.10 0.96
CA GLU A 73 17.38 1.09 2.01
C GLU A 73 15.97 0.58 2.32
N THR A 74 15.76 -0.72 2.20
CA THR A 74 14.47 -1.37 2.45
C THR A 74 14.57 -2.37 3.59
N GLY A 75 13.45 -2.64 4.27
CA GLY A 75 13.41 -3.68 5.30
C GLY A 75 13.48 -5.11 4.75
N HIS A 76 13.40 -5.26 3.42
CA HIS A 76 13.45 -6.52 2.68
C HIS A 76 14.34 -6.32 1.46
N ASP A 77 15.40 -7.10 1.35
CA ASP A 77 16.36 -6.97 0.25
C ASP A 77 15.74 -7.46 -1.07
N PRO A 78 15.71 -6.63 -2.14
CA PRO A 78 15.20 -7.05 -3.43
C PRO A 78 16.22 -7.92 -4.19
N VAL A 79 15.72 -8.67 -5.17
CA VAL A 79 16.54 -9.35 -6.18
C VAL A 79 17.10 -8.31 -7.14
N VAL A 80 18.41 -8.09 -7.11
CA VAL A 80 19.09 -7.18 -8.02
C VAL A 80 19.38 -7.89 -9.34
N VAL A 81 18.85 -7.36 -10.44
CA VAL A 81 19.06 -7.87 -11.80
C VAL A 81 20.21 -7.10 -12.45
N PRO A 82 21.42 -7.69 -12.63
CA PRO A 82 22.60 -6.92 -13.03
C PRO A 82 22.52 -6.29 -14.44
N ALA A 83 21.76 -6.93 -15.33
CA ALA A 83 21.58 -6.49 -16.72
C ALA A 83 20.51 -5.40 -16.88
N SER A 84 19.71 -5.14 -15.83
CA SER A 84 18.53 -4.27 -15.91
C SER A 84 18.67 -3.04 -15.03
N ARG A 85 17.84 -2.04 -15.31
CA ARG A 85 17.68 -0.85 -14.49
C ARG A 85 16.37 -0.94 -13.71
N THR A 86 16.29 -0.28 -12.58
CA THR A 86 15.07 -0.25 -11.76
C THR A 86 13.94 0.43 -12.53
N THR A 87 12.72 -0.08 -12.35
CA THR A 87 11.48 0.50 -12.87
C THR A 87 11.34 1.95 -12.41
N VAL A 88 10.88 2.83 -13.30
CA VAL A 88 10.66 4.26 -13.01
C VAL A 88 9.27 4.65 -13.45
N PHE A 89 8.51 5.24 -12.53
CA PHE A 89 7.23 5.86 -12.83
C PHE A 89 7.30 7.36 -12.64
N HIS A 90 6.70 8.07 -13.57
CA HIS A 90 6.44 9.51 -13.47
C HIS A 90 4.96 9.72 -13.19
N ALA A 91 4.65 10.31 -12.04
CA ALA A 91 3.31 10.72 -11.66
C ALA A 91 3.16 12.23 -11.92
N TYR A 92 2.36 12.58 -12.92
CA TYR A 92 2.10 13.96 -13.31
C TYR A 92 0.83 14.48 -12.64
N PHE A 93 0.97 15.46 -11.76
CA PHE A 93 -0.15 16.14 -11.09
C PHE A 93 -0.51 17.42 -11.85
N GLY A 94 -1.78 17.52 -12.27
CA GLY A 94 -2.30 18.72 -12.92
C GLY A 94 -2.54 19.88 -11.94
N SER A 95 -2.54 21.10 -12.45
CA SER A 95 -2.94 22.30 -11.68
C SER A 95 -4.45 22.43 -11.48
N ILE A 96 -5.26 21.65 -12.21
CA ILE A 96 -6.71 21.73 -12.17
C ILE A 96 -7.20 20.74 -11.12
N SER A 97 -7.59 21.27 -9.96
CA SER A 97 -8.48 20.57 -9.06
C SER A 97 -9.83 20.41 -9.76
N ASP A 98 -10.38 19.20 -9.81
CA ASP A 98 -11.80 19.06 -10.12
C ASP A 98 -12.65 19.89 -9.15
N HIS A 99 -13.92 20.11 -9.47
CA HIS A 99 -14.86 20.88 -8.61
C HIS A 99 -14.94 20.37 -7.14
N ASP A 100 -14.43 19.16 -6.88
CA ASP A 100 -14.33 18.51 -5.58
C ASP A 100 -12.93 18.58 -4.90
N GLY A 101 -11.97 19.31 -5.49
CA GLY A 101 -10.62 19.47 -4.94
C GLY A 101 -9.64 18.31 -5.25
N HIS A 102 -10.04 17.33 -6.06
CA HIS A 102 -9.21 16.19 -6.43
C HIS A 102 -8.18 16.58 -7.50
N GLN A 103 -6.90 16.30 -7.25
CA GLN A 103 -5.84 16.35 -8.26
C GLN A 103 -5.72 14.98 -8.90
N ASP A 104 -6.36 14.79 -10.05
CA ASP A 104 -6.19 13.58 -10.82
C ASP A 104 -4.79 13.54 -11.43
N ARG A 105 -4.15 12.36 -11.42
CA ARG A 105 -2.75 12.21 -11.88
C ARG A 105 -2.67 11.34 -13.13
N VAL A 106 -1.75 11.70 -14.02
CA VAL A 106 -1.37 10.83 -15.14
C VAL A 106 -0.12 10.06 -14.74
N LEU A 107 -0.19 8.72 -14.74
CA LEU A 107 0.95 7.87 -14.45
C LEU A 107 1.58 7.38 -15.75
N LYS A 108 2.90 7.51 -15.88
CA LYS A 108 3.67 7.01 -17.02
C LYS A 108 4.82 6.14 -16.57
N ARG A 109 5.00 4.97 -17.19
CA ARG A 109 6.17 4.11 -17.00
C ARG A 109 7.28 4.53 -17.95
N VAL A 110 8.29 5.19 -17.39
CA VAL A 110 9.47 5.63 -18.16
C VAL A 110 10.41 4.48 -18.42
N ARG A 111 10.47 3.53 -17.49
CA ARG A 111 11.37 2.37 -17.57
C ARG A 111 10.79 1.20 -16.80
N ALA A 112 11.05 -0.01 -17.28
CA ALA A 112 10.67 -1.24 -16.61
C ALA A 112 11.91 -2.08 -16.28
N CYS A 113 11.93 -2.65 -15.08
CA CYS A 113 12.81 -3.77 -14.73
C CYS A 113 12.21 -5.10 -15.22
N ASP A 114 12.99 -6.17 -15.08
CA ASP A 114 12.54 -7.52 -15.45
C ASP A 114 11.35 -7.95 -14.59
N PRO A 115 10.38 -8.69 -15.17
CA PRO A 115 9.29 -9.24 -14.40
C PRO A 115 9.79 -10.31 -13.42
N ILE A 116 8.98 -10.56 -12.39
CA ILE A 116 9.21 -11.64 -11.44
C ILE A 116 8.72 -12.92 -12.09
N THR A 117 9.57 -13.94 -12.13
CA THR A 117 9.30 -15.25 -12.71
C THR A 117 9.10 -16.30 -11.61
N PRO A 118 8.52 -17.48 -11.92
CA PRO A 118 8.34 -18.53 -10.94
C PRO A 118 9.64 -18.98 -10.23
N SER A 119 10.79 -18.86 -10.89
CA SER A 119 12.10 -19.23 -10.32
C SER A 119 12.60 -18.25 -9.26
N ASP A 120 12.05 -17.05 -9.20
CA ASP A 120 12.38 -16.07 -8.16
C ASP A 120 11.61 -16.32 -6.85
N LEU A 121 10.55 -17.12 -6.91
CA LEU A 121 9.72 -17.44 -5.76
C LEU A 121 10.37 -18.52 -4.89
N PRO A 122 10.17 -18.48 -3.57
CA PRO A 122 10.72 -19.48 -2.65
C PRO A 122 10.18 -20.89 -2.98
N GLY A 123 11.10 -21.82 -3.30
CA GLY A 123 10.76 -23.12 -3.93
C GLY A 123 9.83 -24.02 -3.11
N ASP A 124 10.27 -24.48 -1.93
CA ASP A 124 9.55 -25.47 -1.11
C ASP A 124 8.77 -24.85 0.07
N ALA A 125 8.82 -23.53 0.21
CA ALA A 125 8.12 -22.84 1.30
C ALA A 125 6.62 -22.76 1.03
N ARG A 126 5.81 -22.95 2.09
CA ARG A 126 4.36 -22.77 2.08
C ARG A 126 4.01 -21.48 2.82
N PHE A 127 2.99 -20.78 2.35
CA PHE A 127 2.50 -19.55 2.95
C PHE A 127 1.00 -19.61 3.21
N ASP A 128 0.53 -19.05 4.32
CA ASP A 128 -0.91 -18.91 4.58
C ASP A 128 -1.53 -17.89 3.61
N TYR A 129 -0.79 -16.80 3.36
CA TYR A 129 -1.28 -15.68 2.55
C TYR A 129 -0.24 -15.25 1.50
N GLY A 130 -0.68 -15.14 0.24
CA GLY A 130 0.10 -14.57 -0.86
C GLY A 130 -0.49 -13.24 -1.33
N MET A 131 0.35 -12.28 -1.70
CA MET A 131 -0.07 -10.98 -2.24
C MET A 131 0.64 -10.72 -3.58
N ALA A 132 -0.10 -10.85 -4.69
CA ALA A 132 0.38 -10.53 -6.03
C ALA A 132 0.02 -9.08 -6.36
N VAL A 133 1.02 -8.21 -6.31
CA VAL A 133 0.83 -6.75 -6.34
C VAL A 133 1.87 -6.11 -7.25
N GLY A 134 1.56 -4.93 -7.77
CA GLY A 134 2.44 -4.26 -8.72
C GLY A 134 1.80 -3.01 -9.28
N VAL A 135 2.60 -2.18 -9.95
CA VAL A 135 2.07 -1.00 -10.65
C VAL A 135 1.60 -1.38 -12.06
N GLY A 136 2.17 -2.44 -12.65
CA GLY A 136 1.71 -3.09 -13.88
C GLY A 136 2.85 -3.79 -14.62
N GLY A 137 2.61 -5.04 -15.04
CA GLY A 137 3.55 -5.81 -15.87
C GLY A 137 4.71 -6.49 -15.12
N GLU A 138 4.77 -6.38 -13.79
CA GLU A 138 5.79 -7.08 -12.99
C GLU A 138 5.41 -8.52 -12.61
N ILE A 139 4.10 -8.82 -12.58
CA ILE A 139 3.56 -10.15 -12.32
C ILE A 139 3.17 -10.78 -13.65
N LEU A 140 3.65 -12.00 -13.91
CA LEU A 140 3.27 -12.82 -15.06
C LEU A 140 2.19 -13.84 -14.69
N PRO A 141 1.39 -14.34 -15.65
CA PRO A 141 0.42 -15.40 -15.39
C PRO A 141 1.03 -16.63 -14.72
N GLU A 142 2.22 -17.05 -15.17
CA GLU A 142 2.94 -18.20 -14.61
C GLU A 142 3.43 -17.92 -13.17
N THR A 143 3.77 -16.66 -12.88
CA THR A 143 4.16 -16.24 -11.53
C THR A 143 2.97 -16.28 -10.58
N LEU A 144 1.81 -15.76 -10.99
CA LEU A 144 0.59 -15.87 -10.21
C LEU A 144 0.15 -17.33 -10.04
N GLU A 145 0.28 -18.14 -11.09
CA GLU A 145 0.02 -19.58 -11.02
C GLU A 145 0.89 -20.26 -9.96
N LYS A 146 2.19 -19.94 -9.93
CA LYS A 146 3.08 -20.47 -8.89
C LYS A 146 2.70 -19.98 -7.50
N MET A 147 2.22 -18.74 -7.35
CA MET A 147 1.74 -18.22 -6.06
C MET A 147 0.50 -18.97 -5.55
N VAL A 148 -0.49 -19.24 -6.41
CA VAL A 148 -1.67 -20.04 -6.01
C VAL A 148 -1.34 -21.50 -5.70
N GLU A 149 -0.18 -22.00 -6.15
CA GLU A 149 0.31 -23.32 -5.77
C GLU A 149 0.95 -23.36 -4.40
N ILE A 150 1.60 -22.28 -3.93
CA ILE A 150 2.41 -22.26 -2.69
C ILE A 150 1.76 -21.51 -1.54
N CYS A 151 0.69 -20.76 -1.80
CA CYS A 151 -0.08 -20.00 -0.81
C CYS A 151 -1.49 -20.57 -0.64
N ASP A 152 -1.99 -20.63 0.60
CA ASP A 152 -3.35 -21.11 0.87
C ASP A 152 -4.42 -20.12 0.38
N THR A 153 -4.16 -18.82 0.50
CA THR A 153 -5.04 -17.75 -0.02
C THR A 153 -4.22 -16.67 -0.71
N VAL A 154 -4.55 -16.37 -1.98
CA VAL A 154 -3.88 -15.31 -2.75
C VAL A 154 -4.77 -14.07 -2.90
N PHE A 155 -4.20 -12.91 -2.57
CA PHE A 155 -4.74 -11.58 -2.81
C PHE A 155 -4.08 -11.01 -4.05
N VAL A 156 -4.87 -10.52 -4.98
CA VAL A 156 -4.40 -9.85 -6.19
C VAL A 156 -4.90 -8.42 -6.17
N ASP A 157 -4.01 -7.46 -6.43
CA ASP A 157 -4.45 -6.13 -6.81
C ASP A 157 -4.61 -6.08 -8.32
N ILE A 158 -5.80 -5.72 -8.81
CA ILE A 158 -6.14 -5.78 -10.22
C ILE A 158 -5.19 -4.93 -11.07
N GLN A 159 -4.64 -3.82 -10.54
CA GLN A 159 -3.64 -3.00 -11.23
C GLN A 159 -2.43 -3.80 -11.71
N SER A 160 -2.05 -4.85 -10.99
CA SER A 160 -0.91 -5.69 -11.35
C SER A 160 -1.15 -6.51 -12.62
N ILE A 161 -2.42 -6.72 -13.00
CA ILE A 161 -2.82 -7.63 -14.09
C ILE A 161 -3.58 -6.96 -15.23
N ILE A 162 -4.21 -5.79 -15.04
CA ILE A 162 -4.97 -5.10 -16.12
C ILE A 162 -4.26 -3.86 -16.70
N ARG A 163 -3.18 -3.40 -16.09
CA ARG A 163 -2.45 -2.23 -16.59
C ARG A 163 -1.51 -2.62 -17.71
N VAL A 164 -1.65 -1.91 -18.82
CA VAL A 164 -0.76 -1.95 -19.97
C VAL A 164 -0.15 -0.57 -20.20
N PHE A 165 0.95 -0.51 -20.93
CA PHE A 165 1.70 0.73 -21.11
C PHE A 165 1.78 1.09 -22.58
N ASP A 166 1.50 2.33 -22.91
CA ASP A 166 1.68 2.86 -24.25
C ASP A 166 3.14 2.71 -24.71
N GLY A 167 3.34 2.25 -25.94
CA GLY A 167 4.67 1.96 -26.48
C GLY A 167 5.49 3.20 -26.84
N VAL A 168 4.86 4.38 -26.93
CA VAL A 168 5.50 5.63 -27.31
C VAL A 168 5.87 6.43 -26.07
N ASP A 169 4.92 6.64 -25.16
CA ASP A 169 5.12 7.55 -24.01
C ASP A 169 5.00 6.89 -22.63
N GLY A 170 4.72 5.59 -22.59
CA GLY A 170 4.62 4.81 -21.35
C GLY A 170 3.37 5.09 -20.53
N THR A 171 2.38 5.84 -21.05
CA THR A 171 1.13 6.12 -20.35
C THR A 171 0.42 4.84 -19.96
N VAL A 172 -0.05 4.78 -18.71
CA VAL A 172 -0.83 3.66 -18.19
C VAL A 172 -2.20 3.65 -18.85
N ASN A 173 -2.55 2.53 -19.45
CA ASN A 173 -3.87 2.22 -19.96
C ASN A 173 -4.41 0.97 -19.25
N LEU A 174 -5.72 0.77 -19.30
CA LEU A 174 -6.39 -0.39 -18.73
C LEU A 174 -6.97 -1.25 -19.85
N VAL A 175 -6.80 -2.57 -19.72
CA VAL A 175 -7.48 -3.55 -20.57
C VAL A 175 -8.59 -4.26 -19.79
N PRO A 176 -9.63 -4.78 -20.45
CA PRO A 176 -10.60 -5.64 -19.78
C PRO A 176 -9.90 -6.83 -19.11
N LEU A 177 -10.32 -7.19 -17.91
CA LEU A 177 -9.72 -8.29 -17.14
C LEU A 177 -9.77 -9.63 -17.89
N LYS A 178 -10.80 -9.85 -18.71
CA LYS A 178 -10.92 -11.03 -19.59
C LYS A 178 -9.78 -11.14 -20.60
N ASP A 179 -9.25 -10.00 -21.04
CA ASP A 179 -8.21 -9.91 -22.07
C ASP A 179 -6.79 -9.86 -21.46
N SER A 180 -6.68 -9.86 -20.13
CA SER A 180 -5.41 -9.73 -19.40
C SER A 180 -4.50 -10.97 -19.46
N GLY A 181 -5.05 -12.13 -19.83
CA GLY A 181 -4.37 -13.43 -19.70
C GLY A 181 -4.48 -14.07 -18.31
N PHE A 182 -4.94 -13.34 -17.28
CA PHE A 182 -5.07 -13.84 -15.90
C PHE A 182 -6.46 -14.38 -15.58
N TYR A 183 -7.45 -14.18 -16.45
CA TYR A 183 -8.86 -14.48 -16.17
C TYR A 183 -9.11 -15.93 -15.73
N HIS A 184 -8.36 -16.87 -16.30
CA HIS A 184 -8.46 -18.30 -15.98
C HIS A 184 -7.95 -18.67 -14.57
N LEU A 185 -7.18 -17.79 -13.92
CA LEU A 185 -6.66 -17.99 -12.56
C LEU A 185 -7.61 -17.46 -11.48
N LEU A 186 -8.61 -16.64 -11.83
CA LEU A 186 -9.52 -16.02 -10.87
C LEU A 186 -10.26 -17.01 -9.95
N PRO A 187 -10.70 -18.20 -10.40
CA PRO A 187 -11.33 -19.16 -9.50
C PRO A 187 -10.39 -19.70 -8.40
N ARG A 188 -9.07 -19.59 -8.59
CA ARG A 188 -8.02 -20.11 -7.70
C ARG A 188 -7.47 -19.06 -6.73
N ILE A 189 -7.78 -17.77 -6.93
CA ILE A 189 -7.40 -16.72 -5.97
C ILE A 189 -8.47 -16.55 -4.90
N GLY A 190 -8.07 -16.04 -3.73
CA GLY A 190 -9.02 -15.74 -2.65
C GLY A 190 -9.70 -14.40 -2.86
N PHE A 191 -8.90 -13.37 -3.16
CA PHE A 191 -9.35 -11.99 -3.21
C PHE A 191 -8.80 -11.23 -4.41
N LEU A 192 -9.64 -10.42 -5.02
CA LEU A 192 -9.26 -9.43 -6.02
C LEU A 192 -9.65 -8.03 -5.51
N LYS A 193 -8.66 -7.16 -5.32
CA LYS A 193 -8.89 -5.75 -4.97
C LYS A 193 -8.85 -4.89 -6.24
N ALA A 194 -9.73 -3.90 -6.33
CA ALA A 194 -9.82 -2.93 -7.40
C ALA A 194 -10.17 -1.54 -6.86
N SER A 195 -9.77 -0.48 -7.53
CA SER A 195 -10.42 0.83 -7.34
C SER A 195 -11.78 0.89 -8.04
N SER A 196 -12.59 1.90 -7.75
CA SER A 196 -13.84 2.19 -8.47
C SER A 196 -13.63 2.31 -9.98
N GLU A 197 -12.51 2.91 -10.40
CA GLU A 197 -12.16 3.12 -11.80
C GLU A 197 -11.72 1.80 -12.46
N GLU A 198 -10.95 0.99 -11.74
CA GLU A 198 -10.48 -0.32 -12.23
C GLU A 198 -11.62 -1.36 -12.28
N ALA A 199 -12.61 -1.25 -11.39
CA ALA A 199 -13.78 -2.12 -11.36
C ALA A 199 -14.64 -2.04 -12.64
N LEU A 200 -14.53 -0.94 -13.40
CA LEU A 200 -15.19 -0.80 -14.71
C LEU A 200 -14.65 -1.79 -15.75
N PHE A 201 -13.45 -2.33 -15.55
CA PHE A 201 -12.75 -3.22 -16.50
C PHE A 201 -12.87 -4.70 -16.14
N MET A 202 -13.46 -5.05 -15.00
CA MET A 202 -13.48 -6.44 -14.52
C MET A 202 -14.78 -7.21 -14.78
N GLU A 203 -15.88 -6.53 -15.12
CA GLU A 203 -17.23 -7.13 -15.09
C GLU A 203 -17.55 -7.73 -13.71
N LEU A 204 -17.69 -6.85 -12.72
CA LEU A 204 -17.81 -7.19 -11.29
C LEU A 204 -18.79 -8.34 -10.98
N GLU A 205 -19.97 -8.35 -11.61
CA GLU A 205 -21.00 -9.37 -11.36
C GLU A 205 -20.57 -10.79 -11.74
N GLU A 206 -19.75 -10.94 -12.78
CA GLU A 206 -19.21 -12.24 -13.16
C GLU A 206 -18.00 -12.61 -12.32
N VAL A 207 -17.12 -11.64 -12.03
CA VAL A 207 -15.90 -11.90 -11.27
C VAL A 207 -16.18 -12.22 -9.80
N ARG A 208 -17.18 -11.58 -9.18
CA ARG A 208 -17.55 -11.87 -7.79
C ARG A 208 -18.04 -13.30 -7.59
N LYS A 209 -18.54 -13.96 -8.64
CA LYS A 209 -18.90 -15.40 -8.60
C LYS A 209 -17.66 -16.31 -8.55
N MET A 210 -16.49 -15.82 -8.98
CA MET A 210 -15.25 -16.59 -9.06
C MET A 210 -14.30 -16.35 -7.89
N CYS A 211 -14.31 -15.18 -7.26
CA CYS A 211 -13.45 -14.83 -6.11
C CYS A 211 -14.09 -13.71 -5.28
N CYS A 212 -13.62 -13.50 -4.05
CA CYS A 212 -14.07 -12.35 -3.27
C CYS A 212 -13.50 -11.07 -3.88
N VAL A 213 -14.31 -10.02 -4.00
CA VAL A 213 -13.87 -8.75 -4.60
C VAL A 213 -13.93 -7.63 -3.57
N VAL A 214 -12.90 -6.79 -3.55
CA VAL A 214 -12.85 -5.57 -2.74
C VAL A 214 -12.75 -4.37 -3.66
N VAL A 215 -13.76 -3.49 -3.65
CA VAL A 215 -13.75 -2.25 -4.44
C VAL A 215 -13.53 -1.07 -3.51
N THR A 216 -12.45 -0.32 -3.70
CA THR A 216 -12.16 0.89 -2.91
C THR A 216 -12.72 2.13 -3.60
N HIS A 217 -13.47 2.95 -2.85
CA HIS A 217 -14.15 4.16 -3.30
C HIS A 217 -13.53 5.43 -2.69
N GLY A 218 -12.20 5.45 -2.55
CA GLY A 218 -11.45 6.59 -1.99
C GLY A 218 -12.03 7.08 -0.65
N LYS A 219 -12.53 8.32 -0.64
CA LYS A 219 -13.09 8.98 0.57
C LYS A 219 -14.39 8.35 1.08
N GLU A 220 -15.02 7.48 0.30
CA GLU A 220 -16.29 6.80 0.63
C GLU A 220 -16.08 5.42 1.27
N GLY A 221 -14.83 4.95 1.36
CA GLY A 221 -14.47 3.70 2.00
C GLY A 221 -14.32 2.57 0.98
N CYS A 222 -14.90 1.41 1.26
CA CYS A 222 -14.83 0.27 0.34
C CYS A 222 -16.06 -0.63 0.41
N GLU A 223 -16.21 -1.47 -0.62
CA GLU A 223 -17.24 -2.48 -0.75
C GLU A 223 -16.59 -3.87 -0.83
N LEU A 224 -17.10 -4.81 -0.05
CA LEU A 224 -16.75 -6.22 -0.11
C LEU A 224 -17.86 -6.96 -0.84
N TYR A 225 -17.51 -7.73 -1.86
CA TYR A 225 -18.42 -8.57 -2.64
C TYR A 225 -18.05 -10.03 -2.50
N LEU A 226 -19.06 -10.85 -2.27
CA LEU A 226 -18.91 -12.27 -1.98
C LEU A 226 -19.50 -13.13 -3.09
N ARG A 227 -19.06 -14.40 -3.13
CA ARG A 227 -19.48 -15.38 -4.14
C ARG A 227 -20.97 -15.73 -4.05
N ASP A 228 -21.56 -15.63 -2.86
CA ASP A 228 -22.97 -15.90 -2.59
C ASP A 228 -23.91 -14.71 -2.92
N GLY A 229 -23.35 -13.60 -3.41
CA GLY A 229 -24.08 -12.41 -3.81
C GLY A 229 -24.21 -11.35 -2.72
N GLU A 230 -23.75 -11.61 -1.49
CA GLU A 230 -23.72 -10.61 -0.42
C GLU A 230 -22.73 -9.47 -0.76
N MET A 231 -23.11 -8.26 -0.38
CA MET A 231 -22.29 -7.06 -0.50
C MET A 231 -22.31 -6.27 0.80
N MET A 232 -21.15 -5.80 1.24
CA MET A 232 -21.01 -5.00 2.44
C MET A 232 -20.22 -3.71 2.19
N LYS A 233 -20.80 -2.58 2.59
CA LYS A 233 -20.11 -1.28 2.63
C LYS A 233 -19.36 -1.13 3.96
N ILE A 234 -18.10 -0.73 3.87
CA ILE A 234 -17.21 -0.47 5.01
C ILE A 234 -16.87 1.01 5.05
N SER A 235 -17.10 1.60 6.22
CA SER A 235 -16.99 3.05 6.43
C SER A 235 -15.55 3.57 6.20
N PRO A 236 -15.40 4.81 5.69
CA PRO A 236 -14.10 5.45 5.52
C PRO A 236 -13.54 6.01 6.84
N PHE A 237 -12.34 6.57 6.74
CA PHE A 237 -11.74 7.44 7.75
C PHE A 237 -11.43 8.81 7.13
N SER A 238 -11.80 9.88 7.83
CA SER A 238 -11.48 11.25 7.38
C SER A 238 -9.97 11.46 7.27
N ALA A 239 -9.54 12.11 6.19
CA ALA A 239 -8.13 12.39 5.91
C ALA A 239 -7.99 13.70 5.11
N ASN A 240 -6.88 14.40 5.35
CA ASN A 240 -6.49 15.55 4.56
C ASN A 240 -5.54 15.05 3.46
N GLN A 241 -6.06 14.87 2.24
CA GLN A 241 -5.28 14.34 1.12
C GLN A 241 -4.18 15.33 0.70
N VAL A 242 -2.94 14.84 0.68
CA VAL A 242 -1.74 15.49 0.15
C VAL A 242 -1.26 14.75 -1.10
N ASP A 243 -1.20 13.42 -1.05
CA ASP A 243 -0.76 12.57 -2.17
C ASP A 243 -1.56 11.25 -2.18
N PRO A 244 -2.32 10.93 -3.24
CA PRO A 244 -3.06 9.66 -3.33
C PRO A 244 -2.17 8.42 -3.54
N THR A 245 -0.86 8.57 -3.77
CA THR A 245 0.05 7.45 -4.07
C THR A 245 0.08 6.42 -2.95
N GLY A 246 -0.05 5.14 -3.32
CA GLY A 246 0.04 4.02 -2.38
C GLY A 246 -1.13 3.87 -1.40
N ALA A 247 -2.21 4.65 -1.53
CA ALA A 247 -3.38 4.52 -0.65
C ALA A 247 -4.06 3.15 -0.80
N GLY A 248 -4.25 2.69 -2.04
CA GLY A 248 -4.81 1.36 -2.33
C GLY A 248 -3.90 0.21 -1.90
N ASP A 249 -2.58 0.38 -2.06
CA ASP A 249 -1.59 -0.60 -1.61
C ASP A 249 -1.56 -0.70 -0.08
N SER A 250 -1.57 0.44 0.61
CA SER A 250 -1.63 0.48 2.07
C SER A 250 -2.96 -0.02 2.62
N PHE A 251 -4.06 0.21 1.89
CA PHE A 251 -5.34 -0.44 2.17
C PHE A 251 -5.20 -1.96 2.11
N LEU A 252 -4.63 -2.49 1.03
CA LEU A 252 -4.49 -3.93 0.85
C LEU A 252 -3.55 -4.54 1.90
N GLY A 253 -2.47 -3.85 2.25
CA GLY A 253 -1.58 -4.21 3.35
C GLY A 253 -2.30 -4.25 4.70
N GLY A 254 -3.13 -3.25 5.01
CA GLY A 254 -3.93 -3.22 6.23
C GLY A 254 -5.01 -4.32 6.27
N PHE A 255 -5.64 -4.60 5.13
CA PHE A 255 -6.63 -5.65 4.98
C PHE A 255 -6.04 -7.03 5.25
N VAL A 256 -4.95 -7.39 4.56
CA VAL A 256 -4.27 -8.67 4.77
C VAL A 256 -3.71 -8.76 6.18
N ALA A 257 -3.13 -7.69 6.72
CA ALA A 257 -2.64 -7.67 8.09
C ALA A 257 -3.73 -7.89 9.14
N GLY A 258 -4.97 -7.42 8.89
CA GLY A 258 -6.12 -7.69 9.74
C GLY A 258 -6.52 -9.16 9.71
N LEU A 259 -6.58 -9.77 8.53
CA LEU A 259 -6.90 -11.19 8.36
C LEU A 259 -5.85 -12.11 9.00
N VAL A 260 -4.56 -11.79 8.80
CA VAL A 260 -3.43 -12.47 9.45
C VAL A 260 -3.53 -12.41 10.97
N GLN A 261 -4.09 -11.34 11.53
CA GLN A 261 -4.33 -11.18 12.96
C GLN A 261 -5.68 -11.76 13.42
N GLY A 262 -6.38 -12.51 12.57
CA GLY A 262 -7.64 -13.18 12.89
C GLY A 262 -8.85 -12.24 13.01
N LEU A 263 -8.79 -11.03 12.43
CA LEU A 263 -9.98 -10.18 12.32
C LEU A 263 -10.96 -10.76 11.30
N ALA A 264 -12.25 -10.57 11.54
CA ALA A 264 -13.26 -10.83 10.52
C ALA A 264 -13.07 -9.86 9.33
N MET A 265 -13.45 -10.28 8.12
CA MET A 265 -13.24 -9.47 6.91
C MET A 265 -13.73 -8.01 7.00
N PRO A 266 -14.91 -7.69 7.55
CA PRO A 266 -15.34 -6.31 7.67
C PRO A 266 -14.39 -5.46 8.54
N ASP A 267 -13.90 -6.03 9.64
CA ASP A 267 -12.95 -5.38 10.55
C ASP A 267 -11.55 -5.26 9.90
N ALA A 268 -11.14 -6.27 9.14
CA ALA A 268 -9.90 -6.23 8.37
C ALA A 268 -9.97 -5.17 7.26
N ALA A 269 -11.09 -5.07 6.53
CA ALA A 269 -11.28 -4.07 5.48
C ALA A 269 -11.33 -2.66 6.08
N LEU A 270 -11.87 -2.52 7.29
CA LEU A 270 -11.83 -1.29 8.04
C LEU A 270 -10.39 -0.91 8.43
N LEU A 271 -9.57 -1.87 8.84
CA LEU A 271 -8.14 -1.65 9.06
C LEU A 271 -7.43 -1.20 7.77
N GLY A 272 -7.81 -1.78 6.62
CA GLY A 272 -7.39 -1.30 5.30
C GLY A 272 -7.75 0.17 5.07
N ASN A 273 -9.01 0.56 5.28
CA ASN A 273 -9.46 1.95 5.14
C ASN A 273 -8.66 2.90 6.05
N LEU A 274 -8.30 2.47 7.27
CA LEU A 274 -7.47 3.25 8.17
C LEU A 274 -6.08 3.52 7.57
N PHE A 275 -5.36 2.49 7.11
CA PHE A 275 -4.02 2.66 6.56
C PHE A 275 -4.01 3.44 5.25
N GLY A 276 -4.99 3.21 4.35
CA GLY A 276 -5.18 4.03 3.17
C GLY A 276 -5.37 5.51 3.52
N SER A 277 -6.20 5.80 4.53
CA SER A 277 -6.48 7.17 4.97
C SER A 277 -5.32 7.87 5.71
N ILE A 278 -4.34 7.12 6.23
CA ILE A 278 -3.11 7.70 6.81
C ILE A 278 -2.11 7.98 5.68
N THR A 279 -2.04 7.08 4.71
CA THR A 279 -1.11 7.16 3.58
C THR A 279 -1.31 8.43 2.77
N VAL A 280 -2.57 8.79 2.51
CA VAL A 280 -2.86 9.97 1.70
C VAL A 280 -2.42 11.31 2.32
N CYS A 281 -2.09 11.34 3.62
CA CYS A 281 -1.76 12.57 4.33
C CYS A 281 -0.31 13.07 4.10
N GLN A 282 0.50 12.37 3.31
CA GLN A 282 1.90 12.72 3.07
C GLN A 282 2.40 12.21 1.72
N ILE A 283 3.47 12.81 1.22
CA ILE A 283 4.11 12.41 -0.04
C ILE A 283 4.97 11.15 0.17
N GLY A 284 4.84 10.19 -0.75
CA GLY A 284 5.63 8.95 -0.76
C GLY A 284 5.29 7.99 0.37
N LEU A 285 6.23 7.10 0.71
CA LEU A 285 5.99 6.03 1.69
C LEU A 285 5.59 6.60 3.07
N PRO A 286 4.47 6.13 3.67
CA PRO A 286 3.93 6.74 4.88
C PRO A 286 4.83 6.49 6.09
N LYS A 287 4.98 7.51 6.94
CA LYS A 287 5.64 7.40 8.25
C LYS A 287 4.57 7.31 9.30
N PHE A 288 4.44 6.15 9.91
CA PHE A 288 3.42 5.95 10.92
C PHE A 288 3.91 6.43 12.29
N ASP A 289 3.12 7.29 12.95
CA ASP A 289 3.40 7.70 14.32
C ASP A 289 3.35 6.51 15.27
N SER A 290 4.39 6.35 16.08
CA SER A 290 4.55 5.21 16.99
C SER A 290 3.42 5.07 18.01
N LYS A 291 2.86 6.18 18.51
CA LYS A 291 1.74 6.15 19.47
C LYS A 291 0.45 5.75 18.78
N VAL A 292 0.21 6.26 17.56
CA VAL A 292 -0.92 5.85 16.73
C VAL A 292 -0.84 4.35 16.43
N LEU A 293 0.31 3.87 15.96
CA LEU A 293 0.51 2.44 15.69
C LEU A 293 0.31 1.57 16.92
N GLN A 294 0.85 1.96 18.07
CA GLN A 294 0.68 1.18 19.29
C GLN A 294 -0.79 1.04 19.65
N ARG A 295 -1.56 2.13 19.58
CA ARG A 295 -3.01 2.06 19.85
C ARG A 295 -3.77 1.24 18.82
N VAL A 296 -3.40 1.31 17.55
CA VAL A 296 -4.00 0.46 16.52
C VAL A 296 -3.73 -1.02 16.82
N LYS A 297 -2.48 -1.37 17.20
CA LYS A 297 -2.15 -2.74 17.63
C LYS A 297 -2.95 -3.18 18.84
N ASP A 298 -3.06 -2.33 19.86
CA ASP A 298 -3.82 -2.63 21.08
C ASP A 298 -5.31 -2.85 20.76
N GLU A 299 -5.87 -2.08 19.81
CA GLU A 299 -7.25 -2.22 19.36
C GLU A 299 -7.47 -3.52 18.58
N VAL A 300 -6.56 -3.84 17.66
CA VAL A 300 -6.61 -5.09 16.87
C VAL A 300 -6.50 -6.31 17.78
N GLN A 301 -5.58 -6.31 18.74
CA GLN A 301 -5.45 -7.39 19.72
C GLN A 301 -6.71 -7.55 20.58
N ARG A 302 -7.29 -6.44 21.05
CA ARG A 302 -8.53 -6.50 21.82
C ARG A 302 -9.68 -7.03 20.98
N ARG A 303 -9.75 -6.64 19.72
CA ARG A 303 -10.78 -7.10 18.78
C ARG A 303 -10.63 -8.59 18.47
N GLN A 304 -9.41 -9.06 18.27
CA GLN A 304 -9.09 -10.48 18.10
C GLN A 304 -9.59 -11.32 19.28
N MET A 305 -9.33 -10.90 20.53
CA MET A 305 -9.79 -11.64 21.73
C MET A 305 -11.33 -11.73 21.80
N GLN A 306 -12.04 -10.71 21.31
CA GLN A 306 -13.50 -10.73 21.26
C GLN A 306 -14.02 -11.68 20.17
N CYS A 307 -13.38 -11.71 19.00
CA CYS A 307 -13.74 -12.63 17.92
C CYS A 307 -13.53 -14.10 18.30
N VAL A 308 -12.42 -14.44 18.96
CA VAL A 308 -12.13 -15.82 19.43
C VAL A 308 -13.20 -16.33 20.39
N ASN A 309 -13.75 -15.47 21.25
CA ASN A 309 -14.81 -15.83 22.19
C ASN A 309 -16.21 -15.97 21.55
N CYS A 310 -16.38 -15.56 20.28
CA CYS A 310 -17.64 -15.66 19.54
C CYS A 310 -17.68 -16.84 18.55
N CYS A 311 -16.56 -17.51 18.30
CA CYS A 311 -16.46 -18.62 17.34
C CYS A 311 -16.79 -19.96 17.99
N GLU A 312 -18.08 -20.30 18.12
CA GLU A 312 -18.48 -21.71 18.16
C GLU A 312 -18.23 -22.31 16.76
N ARG A 313 -17.32 -23.29 16.65
CA ARG A 313 -17.10 -24.05 15.41
C ARG A 313 -18.44 -24.60 14.93
N ARG A 314 -18.91 -24.15 13.77
CA ARG A 314 -20.00 -24.78 13.03
C ARG A 314 -19.40 -25.34 11.76
N ASP A 315 -19.57 -26.65 11.59
CA ASP A 315 -19.03 -27.48 10.51
C ASP A 315 -19.72 -27.23 9.15
N ASP A 316 -19.77 -25.97 8.70
CA ASP A 316 -20.26 -25.64 7.36
C ASP A 316 -19.26 -24.68 6.70
N ASP A 317 -18.70 -25.10 5.57
CA ASP A 317 -17.66 -24.45 4.76
C ASP A 317 -18.14 -23.15 4.06
N ASP A 318 -19.26 -22.60 4.52
CA ASP A 318 -19.87 -21.37 4.04
C ASP A 318 -19.42 -20.21 4.93
N LEU A 319 -18.43 -19.45 4.46
CA LEU A 319 -18.05 -18.15 5.04
C LEU A 319 -19.26 -17.19 5.00
N LYS A 320 -20.06 -17.15 6.08
CA LYS A 320 -21.18 -16.19 6.22
C LYS A 320 -20.67 -14.88 6.81
N PHE A 321 -20.80 -13.79 6.07
CA PHE A 321 -20.23 -12.49 6.42
C PHE A 321 -21.24 -11.54 7.06
N VAL A 322 -21.52 -11.76 8.35
CA VAL A 322 -22.26 -10.79 9.15
C VAL A 322 -21.30 -9.79 9.78
N LYS A 323 -21.61 -8.48 9.75
CA LYS A 323 -20.88 -7.47 10.53
C LYS A 323 -20.77 -7.97 11.97
N PRO A 324 -19.55 -8.21 12.50
CA PRO A 324 -19.41 -8.76 13.83
C PRO A 324 -19.96 -7.78 14.87
N ALA A 325 -20.57 -8.30 15.93
CA ALA A 325 -21.05 -7.47 17.04
C ALA A 325 -19.91 -6.55 17.52
N GLY A 326 -20.19 -5.25 17.65
CA GLY A 326 -19.18 -4.25 18.02
C GLY A 326 -18.32 -3.70 16.86
N HIS A 327 -18.64 -3.98 15.58
CA HIS A 327 -17.95 -3.40 14.42
C HIS A 327 -17.91 -1.85 14.47
N GLU A 328 -19.04 -1.21 14.76
CA GLU A 328 -19.11 0.26 14.86
C GLU A 328 -18.32 0.80 16.06
N GLN A 329 -18.20 0.03 17.15
CA GLN A 329 -17.37 0.38 18.29
C GLN A 329 -15.88 0.29 17.92
N PHE A 330 -15.48 -0.77 17.21
CA PHE A 330 -14.12 -0.93 16.70
C PHE A 330 -13.75 0.21 15.75
N HIS A 331 -14.67 0.64 14.87
CA HIS A 331 -14.49 1.82 14.03
C HIS A 331 -14.27 3.10 14.85
N ALA A 332 -15.09 3.34 15.86
CA ALA A 332 -14.93 4.49 16.74
C ALA A 332 -13.58 4.48 17.48
N SER A 333 -13.13 3.33 17.96
CA SER A 333 -11.82 3.18 18.61
C SER A 333 -10.65 3.48 17.66
N LEU A 334 -10.70 2.97 16.42
CA LEU A 334 -9.67 3.26 15.42
C LEU A 334 -9.67 4.74 15.02
N CYS A 335 -10.84 5.37 14.93
CA CYS A 335 -10.95 6.82 14.71
C CYS A 335 -10.27 7.60 15.84
N ALA A 336 -10.53 7.22 17.10
CA ALA A 336 -9.89 7.82 18.25
C ALA A 336 -8.37 7.60 18.25
N ALA A 337 -7.89 6.41 17.85
CA ALA A 337 -6.47 6.10 17.72
C ALA A 337 -5.79 7.02 16.69
N LYS A 338 -6.42 7.24 15.53
CA LYS A 338 -5.91 8.13 14.47
C LYS A 338 -5.80 9.59 14.92
N LEU A 339 -6.76 10.09 15.69
CA LEU A 339 -6.85 11.50 16.08
C LEU A 339 -5.77 11.97 17.08
N ILE A 340 -5.10 11.06 17.78
CA ILE A 340 -4.13 11.44 18.83
C ILE A 340 -2.90 12.15 18.28
N SER A 341 -2.63 12.01 16.99
CA SER A 341 -1.57 12.75 16.29
C SER A 341 -1.74 14.27 16.36
N THR A 342 -2.95 14.81 16.61
CA THR A 342 -3.20 16.26 16.63
C THR A 342 -3.05 16.91 18.01
N CYS A 343 -2.92 16.14 19.10
CA CYS A 343 -2.94 16.67 20.47
C CYS A 343 -1.54 16.98 21.06
N GLY A 344 -0.53 17.19 20.21
CA GLY A 344 0.85 17.50 20.62
C GLY A 344 1.29 18.96 20.43
N ILE A 345 0.46 19.82 19.83
CA ILE A 345 0.79 21.23 19.56
C ILE A 345 -0.36 22.13 20.00
N GLN A 346 -0.72 22.09 21.29
CA GLN A 346 -1.63 23.10 21.86
C GLN A 346 -1.52 23.22 23.38
N ASP A 347 -0.30 23.42 23.89
CA ASP A 347 -0.09 23.92 25.25
C ASP A 347 1.16 24.81 25.31
N CYS A 348 1.09 25.96 24.64
CA CYS A 348 1.92 27.14 24.89
C CYS A 348 1.21 28.37 24.29
N ARG A 349 0.01 28.67 24.81
CA ARG A 349 -0.61 29.98 24.57
C ARG A 349 -1.40 30.41 25.80
N LYS A 350 -0.66 30.72 26.86
CA LYS A 350 -1.10 31.67 27.87
C LYS A 350 -0.02 32.73 28.01
N ASP A 351 -0.50 33.96 28.09
CA ASP A 351 0.22 35.21 28.39
C ASP A 351 0.77 35.98 27.17
N LEU A 352 -0.15 36.68 26.50
CA LEU A 352 0.15 37.94 25.81
C LEU A 352 -0.18 39.11 26.75
N PRO A 353 0.69 40.14 26.77
CA PRO A 353 0.16 41.50 26.65
C PRO A 353 0.81 42.25 25.47
N SER A 354 -0.06 42.86 24.67
CA SER A 354 0.07 44.10 23.87
C SER A 354 1.39 44.44 23.14
N SER A 355 1.27 44.58 21.81
CA SER A 355 2.21 45.19 20.85
C SER A 355 2.67 46.62 21.23
N PRO A 356 3.77 47.15 20.65
CA PRO A 356 3.71 47.71 19.28
C PRO A 356 4.94 47.46 18.38
N ALA A 357 4.79 47.87 17.12
CA ALA A 357 5.61 47.61 15.93
C ALA A 357 7.02 48.22 15.92
N LEU A 358 7.97 47.60 15.17
CA LEU A 358 8.78 48.20 14.08
C LEU A 358 9.88 47.24 13.56
N SER A 359 10.02 47.22 12.23
CA SER A 359 11.17 46.94 11.34
C SER A 359 12.53 46.46 11.88
N GLY A 360 13.17 45.53 11.14
CA GLY A 360 14.63 45.35 11.11
C GLY A 360 15.10 43.96 10.66
N GLU A 361 15.97 43.91 9.65
CA GLU A 361 16.61 42.74 9.02
C GLU A 361 17.63 41.99 9.93
N GLN A 362 18.10 40.85 9.38
CA GLN A 362 19.23 39.97 9.80
C GLN A 362 18.83 38.91 10.85
N GLY A 363 18.93 37.60 10.64
CA GLY A 363 19.82 36.81 9.79
C GLY A 363 20.93 36.19 10.64
N PHE A 364 20.71 35.01 11.22
CA PHE A 364 21.78 34.07 11.59
C PHE A 364 21.27 32.63 11.63
N LEU A 365 22.02 31.77 10.94
CA LEU A 365 21.86 30.34 10.70
C LEU A 365 22.28 29.47 11.89
N SER A 366 21.91 28.18 11.79
CA SER A 366 22.67 26.97 12.18
C SER A 366 22.00 26.17 13.31
N GLN A 367 21.76 24.85 13.28
CA GLN A 367 22.05 23.68 12.41
C GLN A 367 21.46 22.47 13.19
N TYR A 368 20.79 21.43 12.65
CA TYR A 368 21.25 20.23 11.93
C TYR A 368 20.20 19.11 12.27
N ASN A 369 19.88 18.05 11.51
CA ASN A 369 20.33 17.50 10.23
C ASN A 369 19.29 16.47 9.71
N GLY A 370 19.12 16.38 8.38
CA GLY A 370 18.35 15.31 7.71
C GLY A 370 17.55 15.78 6.48
N GLN A 371 18.21 16.35 5.46
CA GLN A 371 17.56 16.91 4.25
C GLN A 371 17.41 15.90 3.09
N PRO A 372 16.34 16.03 2.28
CA PRO A 372 16.31 15.58 0.88
C PRO A 372 17.16 16.50 -0.02
N LYS A 373 17.73 15.94 -1.09
CA LYS A 373 18.57 16.69 -2.06
C LYS A 373 17.72 17.67 -2.87
N LEU A 374 17.89 18.97 -2.58
CA LEU A 374 17.48 20.08 -3.45
C LEU A 374 18.68 20.47 -4.33
N LEU A 375 18.56 20.37 -5.65
CA LEU A 375 19.53 20.96 -6.58
C LEU A 375 18.94 22.26 -7.14
N HIS A 376 19.57 23.40 -6.82
CA HIS A 376 19.37 24.66 -7.50
C HIS A 376 20.59 24.96 -8.38
N SER A 377 20.37 25.20 -9.67
CA SER A 377 21.08 26.23 -10.44
C SER A 377 20.31 26.52 -11.74
N PRO A 378 19.92 27.78 -12.00
CA PRO A 378 19.56 28.24 -13.32
C PRO A 378 20.85 28.77 -14.00
N VAL A 379 21.15 28.31 -15.21
CA VAL A 379 22.14 28.98 -16.05
C VAL A 379 21.41 29.53 -17.28
N TYR A 380 21.50 30.84 -17.38
CA TYR A 380 21.00 31.72 -18.43
C TYR A 380 21.39 31.23 -19.83
N GLU A 381 20.43 31.31 -20.77
CA GLU A 381 20.69 31.39 -22.20
C GLU A 381 21.33 32.75 -22.54
N GLU A 382 22.48 32.74 -23.23
CA GLU A 382 22.98 33.92 -23.95
C GLU A 382 22.57 33.84 -25.44
N PRO A 383 22.13 34.96 -26.04
CA PRO A 383 21.75 35.00 -27.45
C PRO A 383 22.98 35.10 -28.37
N ILE A 384 22.99 34.28 -29.42
CA ILE A 384 23.99 34.34 -30.49
C ILE A 384 23.77 35.62 -31.30
N GLN A 385 24.75 36.53 -31.25
CA GLN A 385 24.90 37.64 -32.20
C GLN A 385 25.45 37.11 -33.53
N THR A 386 24.68 37.22 -34.60
CA THR A 386 25.19 37.10 -35.98
C THR A 386 25.38 38.49 -36.59
N GLY A 387 26.62 38.82 -36.96
CA GLY A 387 26.89 39.88 -37.93
C GLY A 387 28.31 40.44 -37.84
N HIS A 388 29.17 40.09 -38.81
CA HIS A 388 29.52 41.02 -39.91
C HIS A 388 30.70 40.54 -40.79
N SER A 389 30.45 40.49 -42.11
CA SER A 389 31.26 40.99 -43.25
C SER A 389 32.73 40.53 -43.41
N LYS A 390 33.36 40.34 -44.58
CA LYS A 390 33.21 40.75 -46.00
C LYS A 390 34.41 40.10 -46.76
N PRO A 391 34.53 40.12 -48.11
CA PRO A 391 34.76 41.33 -48.91
C PRO A 391 33.57 41.80 -49.73
#